data_AF-X6DAX0-F1
#
_entry.id   AF-X6DAX0-F1
#
_cell.length_a   1.000
_cell.length_b   1.000
_cell.length_c   1.000
_cell.angle_alpha   90.00
_cell.angle_beta   90.00
_cell.angle_gamma   90.00
#
_symmetry.space_group_name_H-M   'P 1'
#
loop_
_entity.id
_entity.type
_entity.pdbx_description
1 polymer ?
#
loop_
_entity_poly.entity_id
_entity_poly.type
_entity_poly.pdbx_seq_one_letter_code
_entity_poly.pdbx_strand_id
1 'polypeptide(L)'
;MLALLPPLFQRTGMFGMSEYKAGYVTSVFFAIRIRGRERWFHGFCDLSDKRSPDAMRAAIIAHETGAVDSMTREEKLEAIWSATHSDFKGVAGEANSDAWPVEHHGKRTILINAGAQGRVLKLLEDLSDEEIGKLLPVPRSPGKS
;
A
#
# COMPACT_ATOMS: atom_id res chain seq x y z
N MET A 1 10.45 -31.00 11.42
CA MET A 1 9.09 -30.43 11.43
C MET A 1 9.14 -29.19 12.32
N LEU A 2 8.93 -27.99 11.77
CA LEU A 2 8.81 -26.78 12.58
C LEU A 2 7.49 -26.88 13.35
N ALA A 3 7.53 -27.14 14.65
CA ALA A 3 6.35 -27.19 15.49
C ALA A 3 5.81 -25.76 15.66
N LEU A 4 4.96 -25.32 14.74
CA LEU A 4 4.20 -24.08 14.89
C LEU A 4 3.25 -24.26 16.08
N LEU A 5 3.52 -23.53 17.15
CA LEU A 5 2.61 -23.47 18.29
C LEU A 5 1.27 -22.87 17.84
N PRO A 6 0.14 -23.37 18.35
CA PRO A 6 -1.17 -22.81 18.02
C PRO A 6 -1.27 -21.37 18.52
N PRO A 7 -1.86 -20.44 17.75
CA PRO A 7 -1.93 -19.03 18.11
C PRO A 7 -2.65 -18.84 19.46
N LEU A 8 -2.27 -17.82 20.24
CA LEU A 8 -2.93 -17.50 21.52
C LEU A 8 -4.40 -17.16 21.31
N PHE A 9 -4.70 -16.51 20.19
CA PHE A 9 -6.06 -16.25 19.73
C PHE A 9 -6.07 -16.05 18.23
N GLN A 10 -7.24 -16.29 17.63
CA GLN A 10 -7.53 -15.96 16.24
C GLN A 10 -8.89 -15.28 16.18
N ARG A 11 -8.94 -14.11 15.53
CA ARG A 11 -10.16 -13.32 15.28
C ARG A 11 -10.16 -12.91 13.81
N THR A 12 -11.28 -12.38 13.32
CA THR A 12 -11.41 -11.95 11.92
C THR A 12 -10.30 -10.97 11.55
N GLY A 13 -9.40 -11.38 10.66
CA GLY A 13 -8.29 -10.57 10.18
C GLY A 13 -7.19 -10.29 11.21
N MET A 14 -7.06 -11.08 12.29
CA MET A 14 -5.89 -10.98 13.18
C MET A 14 -5.62 -12.26 13.97
N PHE A 15 -4.36 -12.49 14.34
CA PHE A 15 -3.98 -13.56 15.27
C PHE A 15 -2.75 -13.18 16.09
N GLY A 16 -2.67 -13.69 17.32
CA GLY A 16 -1.54 -13.51 18.22
C GLY A 16 -0.63 -14.74 18.25
N MET A 17 0.69 -14.53 18.21
CA MET A 17 1.69 -15.60 18.34
C MET A 17 1.67 -16.18 19.76
N SER A 18 1.99 -17.47 19.89
CA SER A 18 2.00 -18.23 21.16
C SER A 18 3.05 -17.77 22.18
N GLU A 19 4.04 -16.99 21.72
CA GLU A 19 5.15 -16.53 22.55
C GLU A 19 4.89 -15.12 23.10
N TYR A 20 5.08 -14.97 24.40
CA TYR A 20 5.12 -13.67 25.06
C TYR A 20 6.56 -13.15 25.07
N LYS A 21 6.76 -11.88 24.73
CA LYS A 21 8.09 -11.24 24.78
C LYS A 21 8.45 -10.75 26.18
N ALA A 22 7.50 -10.10 26.85
CA ALA A 22 7.64 -9.59 28.22
C ALA A 22 6.25 -9.46 28.85
N GLY A 23 6.02 -10.07 30.01
CA GLY A 23 4.70 -10.10 30.63
C GLY A 23 3.65 -10.69 29.68
N TYR A 24 2.54 -9.97 29.46
CA TYR A 24 1.46 -10.36 28.56
C TYR A 24 1.57 -9.75 27.16
N VAL A 25 2.71 -9.16 26.82
CA VAL A 25 2.94 -8.58 25.49
C VAL A 25 3.32 -9.65 24.48
N THR A 26 2.55 -9.74 23.39
CA THR A 26 2.80 -10.67 22.29
C THR A 26 2.79 -10.00 20.92
N SER A 27 3.37 -10.68 19.94
CA SER A 27 3.29 -10.35 18.53
C SER A 27 1.88 -10.64 17.99
N VAL A 28 1.25 -9.64 17.38
CA VAL A 28 -0.05 -9.77 16.73
C VAL A 28 0.07 -9.38 15.27
N PHE A 29 -0.43 -10.25 14.39
CA PHE A 29 -0.53 -10.00 12.96
C PHE A 29 -1.93 -9.54 12.62
N PHE A 30 -2.03 -8.56 11.72
CA PHE A 30 -3.29 -7.96 11.28
C PHE A 30 -3.39 -8.02 9.76
N ALA A 31 -4.47 -8.59 9.26
CA ALA A 31 -4.93 -8.44 7.88
C ALA A 31 -6.03 -7.36 7.84
N ILE A 32 -5.72 -6.23 7.22
CA ILE A 32 -6.60 -5.06 7.18
C ILE A 32 -6.85 -4.68 5.72
N ARG A 33 -8.13 -4.51 5.37
CA ARG A 33 -8.54 -4.03 4.06
C ARG A 33 -8.60 -2.50 4.07
N ILE A 34 -7.73 -1.84 3.32
CA ILE A 34 -7.65 -0.38 3.19
C ILE A 34 -7.84 -0.05 1.71
N ARG A 35 -8.87 0.75 1.38
CA ARG A 35 -9.25 1.13 0.00
C ARG A 35 -9.30 -0.06 -0.97
N GLY A 36 -9.97 -1.15 -0.56
CA GLY A 36 -10.14 -2.33 -1.40
C GLY A 36 -8.90 -3.22 -1.55
N ARG A 37 -7.78 -2.90 -0.89
CA ARG A 37 -6.56 -3.71 -0.89
C ARG A 37 -6.36 -4.34 0.48
N GLU A 38 -6.08 -5.64 0.49
CA GLU A 38 -5.66 -6.32 1.72
C GLU A 38 -4.20 -5.98 2.01
N ARG A 39 -3.91 -5.63 3.26
CA ARG A 39 -2.59 -5.26 3.74
C ARG A 39 -2.32 -5.97 5.05
N TRP A 40 -1.07 -6.38 5.24
CA TRP A 40 -0.63 -7.13 6.41
C TRP A 40 0.28 -6.27 7.28
N PHE A 41 -0.03 -6.24 8.57
CA PHE A 41 0.71 -5.49 9.57
C PHE A 41 1.10 -6.40 10.73
N HIS A 42 2.11 -5.97 11.47
CA HIS A 42 2.57 -6.63 12.67
C HIS A 42 2.77 -5.59 13.77
N GLY A 43 2.14 -5.81 14.92
CA GLY A 43 2.29 -4.99 16.12
C GLY A 43 2.57 -5.83 17.35
N PHE A 44 2.93 -5.16 18.44
CA PHE A 44 2.97 -5.78 19.77
C PHE A 44 1.76 -5.29 20.57
N CYS A 45 1.03 -6.23 21.17
CA CYS A 45 -0.14 -5.93 21.99
C CYS A 45 0.00 -6.53 23.37
N ASP A 46 -0.38 -5.78 24.39
CA ASP A 46 -0.48 -6.27 25.77
C ASP A 46 -1.83 -6.96 25.95
N LEU A 47 -1.82 -8.29 26.10
CA LEU A 47 -3.04 -9.08 26.25
C LEU A 47 -3.65 -9.03 27.66
N SER A 48 -3.00 -8.35 28.61
CA SER A 48 -3.65 -8.01 29.89
C SER A 48 -4.80 -7.01 29.67
N ASP A 49 -4.68 -6.14 28.66
CA ASP A 49 -5.77 -5.34 28.13
C ASP A 49 -6.42 -6.02 26.92
N LYS A 50 -7.62 -6.55 27.12
CA LYS A 50 -8.40 -7.22 26.05
C LYS A 50 -8.71 -6.32 24.85
N ARG A 51 -8.61 -4.99 24.99
CA ARG A 51 -8.84 -4.01 23.92
C ARG A 51 -7.59 -3.71 23.10
N SER A 52 -6.40 -4.08 23.58
CA SER A 52 -5.13 -3.71 22.96
C SER A 52 -5.03 -4.12 21.47
N PRO A 53 -5.42 -5.34 21.05
CA PRO A 53 -5.39 -5.69 19.63
C PRO A 53 -6.36 -4.87 18.76
N ASP A 54 -7.56 -4.61 19.25
CA ASP A 54 -8.57 -3.85 18.51
C ASP A 54 -8.19 -2.36 18.42
N ALA A 55 -7.62 -1.80 19.49
CA ALA A 55 -7.09 -0.43 19.51
C ALA A 55 -5.90 -0.27 18.55
N MET A 56 -4.97 -1.24 18.53
CA MET A 56 -3.85 -1.27 17.57
C MET A 56 -4.36 -1.31 16.13
N ARG A 57 -5.35 -2.17 15.84
CA ARG A 57 -5.97 -2.25 14.52
C ARG A 57 -6.58 -0.90 14.10
N ALA A 58 -7.31 -0.24 15.01
CA ALA A 58 -7.92 1.06 14.74
C ALA A 58 -6.88 2.14 14.47
N ALA A 59 -5.78 2.16 15.24
CA ALA A 59 -4.68 3.09 15.04
C ALA A 59 -3.98 2.89 13.69
N ILE A 60 -3.74 1.63 13.28
CA ILE A 60 -3.19 1.30 11.96
C ILE A 60 -4.13 1.83 10.85
N ILE A 61 -5.43 1.57 10.95
CA ILE A 61 -6.41 2.05 9.96
C ILE A 61 -6.34 3.57 9.85
N ALA A 62 -6.44 4.28 10.98
CA ALA A 62 -6.44 5.74 11.00
C ALA A 62 -5.15 6.34 10.42
N HIS A 63 -3.99 5.75 10.75
CA HIS A 63 -2.71 6.19 10.23
C HIS A 63 -2.61 6.00 8.71
N GLU A 64 -2.97 4.81 8.23
CA GLU A 64 -2.84 4.46 6.81
C GLU A 64 -3.86 5.15 5.91
N THR A 65 -5.06 5.47 6.41
CA THR A 65 -6.03 6.28 5.67
C THR A 65 -5.63 7.75 5.70
N GLY A 66 -5.35 8.29 6.90
CA GLY A 66 -5.06 9.70 7.11
C GLY A 66 -3.85 10.20 6.32
N ALA A 67 -2.76 9.42 6.28
CA ALA A 67 -1.53 9.80 5.57
C ALA A 67 -1.74 10.03 4.07
N VAL A 68 -2.71 9.34 3.47
CA VAL A 68 -2.95 9.43 2.03
C VAL A 68 -4.16 10.31 1.69
N ASP A 69 -5.14 10.39 2.60
CA ASP A 69 -6.25 11.34 2.48
C ASP A 69 -5.78 12.80 2.58
N SER A 70 -4.66 13.06 3.27
CA SER A 70 -4.07 14.40 3.35
C SER A 70 -3.30 14.84 2.10
N MET A 71 -2.93 13.93 1.19
CA MET A 71 -2.13 14.27 0.01
C MET A 71 -2.97 14.98 -1.06
N THR A 72 -2.43 16.03 -1.65
CA THR A 72 -3.00 16.66 -2.86
C THR A 72 -2.90 15.71 -4.05
N ARG A 73 -3.61 16.01 -5.14
CA ARG A 73 -3.54 15.18 -6.36
C ARG A 73 -2.13 15.18 -6.93
N GLU A 74 -1.49 16.34 -6.97
CA GLU A 74 -0.12 16.53 -7.47
C GLU A 74 0.87 15.72 -6.65
N GLU A 75 0.77 15.76 -5.33
CA GLU A 75 1.61 14.94 -4.43
C GLU A 75 1.42 13.45 -4.68
N LYS A 76 0.18 13.00 -4.95
CA LYS A 76 -0.11 11.61 -5.28
C LYS A 76 0.54 11.21 -6.61
N LEU A 77 0.46 12.06 -7.63
CA LEU A 77 1.10 11.82 -8.92
C LEU A 77 2.63 11.77 -8.81
N GLU A 78 3.24 12.66 -8.02
CA GLU A 78 4.69 12.63 -7.75
C GLU A 78 5.11 11.37 -6.98
N ALA A 79 4.33 10.94 -5.99
CA ALA A 79 4.60 9.70 -5.27
C ALA A 79 4.54 8.47 -6.19
N ILE A 80 3.54 8.42 -7.09
CA ILE A 80 3.44 7.38 -8.12
C ILE A 80 4.64 7.43 -9.05
N TRP A 81 4.99 8.61 -9.57
CA TRP A 81 6.12 8.79 -10.48
C TRP A 81 7.45 8.35 -9.86
N SER A 82 7.69 8.74 -8.60
CA SER A 82 8.90 8.40 -7.85
C SER A 82 9.00 6.89 -7.57
N ALA A 83 7.89 6.26 -7.20
CA ALA A 83 7.85 4.83 -6.88
C ALA A 83 7.85 3.92 -8.12
N THR A 84 7.45 4.44 -9.29
CA THR A 84 7.41 3.66 -10.53
C THR A 84 8.82 3.40 -11.07
N HIS A 85 9.09 2.14 -11.42
CA HIS A 85 10.36 1.72 -12.02
C HIS A 85 10.60 2.44 -13.36
N SER A 86 11.86 2.74 -13.69
CA SER A 86 12.25 3.46 -14.92
C SER A 86 11.63 2.86 -16.17
N ASP A 87 11.63 1.54 -16.29
CA ASP A 87 11.16 0.82 -17.48
C ASP A 87 9.64 0.93 -17.71
N PHE A 88 8.90 1.43 -16.71
CA PHE A 88 7.45 1.61 -16.78
C PHE A 88 7.03 3.07 -16.78
N LYS A 89 7.98 4.01 -16.90
CA LYS A 89 7.69 5.44 -16.98
C LYS A 89 8.54 6.11 -18.06
N GLY A 90 8.07 7.22 -18.60
CA GLY A 90 8.81 7.94 -19.64
C GLY A 90 8.17 9.26 -20.01
N VAL A 91 8.58 9.82 -21.14
CA VAL A 91 8.05 11.08 -21.66
C VAL A 91 7.32 10.82 -22.98
N ALA A 92 6.11 11.36 -23.11
CA ALA A 92 5.33 11.27 -24.32
C ALA A 92 6.08 11.90 -25.51
N GLY A 93 6.12 11.17 -26.62
CA GLY A 93 6.79 11.57 -27.85
C GLY A 93 8.31 11.33 -27.90
N GLU A 94 8.95 10.95 -26.78
CA GLU A 94 10.41 10.75 -26.71
C GLU A 94 10.87 9.46 -27.42
N ALA A 95 10.20 8.33 -27.15
CA ALA A 95 10.55 7.05 -27.77
C ALA A 95 9.91 6.85 -29.15
N ASN A 96 8.74 7.46 -29.37
CA ASN A 96 8.02 7.45 -30.64
C ASN A 96 7.12 8.69 -30.71
N SER A 97 7.50 9.66 -31.54
CA SER A 97 6.80 10.92 -31.70
C SER A 97 5.42 10.77 -32.37
N ASP A 98 5.23 9.73 -33.20
CA ASP A 98 3.96 9.46 -33.89
C ASP A 98 2.95 8.73 -32.98
N ALA A 99 3.40 8.16 -31.86
CA ALA A 99 2.53 7.46 -30.92
C ALA A 99 1.72 8.40 -30.01
N TRP A 100 2.02 9.71 -30.05
CA TRP A 100 1.40 10.72 -29.21
C TRP A 100 1.01 11.96 -30.03
N PRO A 101 -0.19 12.52 -29.82
CA PRO A 101 -0.52 13.85 -30.31
C PRO A 101 0.51 14.89 -29.84
N VAL A 102 0.81 15.88 -30.69
CA VAL A 102 1.88 16.87 -30.46
C VAL A 102 1.66 17.67 -29.16
N GLU A 103 0.40 17.93 -28.81
CA GLU A 103 -0.01 18.60 -27.57
C GLU A 103 0.35 17.83 -26.29
N HIS A 104 0.66 16.54 -26.41
CA HIS A 104 1.05 15.70 -25.29
C HIS A 104 2.55 15.47 -25.20
N HIS A 105 3.34 15.89 -26.19
CA HIS A 105 4.79 15.71 -26.18
C HIS A 105 5.41 16.42 -24.98
N GLY A 106 6.42 15.79 -24.38
CA GLY A 106 7.10 16.33 -23.18
C GLY A 106 6.39 16.04 -21.86
N LYS A 107 5.17 15.47 -21.88
CA LYS A 107 4.44 15.11 -20.66
C LYS A 107 4.86 13.75 -20.13
N ARG A 108 4.77 13.57 -18.80
CA ARG A 108 5.11 12.31 -18.13
C ARG A 108 4.09 11.22 -18.44
N THR A 109 4.56 10.02 -18.75
CA THR A 109 3.75 8.84 -19.05
C THR A 109 4.09 7.68 -18.12
N ILE A 110 3.12 6.83 -17.86
CA ILE A 110 3.26 5.61 -17.08
C ILE A 110 2.57 4.44 -17.78
N LEU A 111 3.20 3.27 -17.75
CA LEU A 111 2.63 2.03 -18.24
C LEU A 111 1.81 1.37 -17.12
N ILE A 112 0.50 1.27 -17.33
CA ILE A 112 -0.43 0.67 -16.37
C ILE A 112 -0.94 -0.68 -16.87
N ASN A 113 -1.27 -1.58 -15.96
CA ASN A 113 -2.00 -2.79 -16.27
C ASN A 113 -3.50 -2.53 -16.17
N ALA A 114 -4.18 -2.44 -17.31
CA ALA A 114 -5.61 -2.18 -17.42
C ALA A 114 -6.47 -3.48 -17.41
N GLY A 115 -5.92 -4.58 -16.90
CA GLY A 115 -6.64 -5.85 -16.78
C GLY A 115 -6.91 -6.46 -18.15
N ALA A 116 -8.19 -6.59 -18.53
CA ALA A 116 -8.60 -7.22 -19.78
C ALA A 116 -8.08 -6.50 -21.04
N GLN A 117 -7.76 -5.20 -20.92
CA GLN A 117 -7.21 -4.39 -22.00
C GLN A 117 -5.68 -4.52 -22.12
N GLY A 118 -5.04 -5.29 -21.24
CA GLY A 118 -3.59 -5.48 -21.23
C GLY A 118 -2.83 -4.29 -20.64
N ARG A 119 -1.62 -4.03 -21.17
CA ARG A 119 -0.78 -2.90 -20.73
C ARG A 119 -1.10 -1.67 -21.57
N VAL A 120 -1.46 -0.57 -20.91
CA VAL A 120 -1.82 0.69 -21.55
C VAL A 120 -0.85 1.76 -21.09
N LEU A 121 -0.29 2.52 -22.03
CA LEU A 121 0.51 3.70 -21.74
C LEU A 121 -0.43 4.89 -21.60
N LYS A 122 -0.36 5.61 -20.47
CA LYS A 122 -1.19 6.79 -20.19
C LYS A 122 -0.32 7.97 -19.78
N LEU A 123 -0.85 9.18 -19.96
CA LEU A 123 -0.31 10.37 -19.31
C LEU A 123 -0.52 10.24 -17.80
N LEU A 124 0.51 10.60 -17.03
CA LEU A 124 0.47 10.56 -15.57
C LEU A 124 -0.65 11.47 -15.02
N GLU A 125 -0.85 12.61 -15.65
CA GLU A 125 -1.90 13.57 -15.26
C GLU A 125 -3.31 13.10 -15.56
N ASP A 126 -3.50 12.11 -16.43
CA ASP A 126 -4.81 11.56 -16.83
C ASP A 126 -5.24 10.36 -15.98
N LEU A 127 -4.46 10.01 -14.96
CA LEU A 127 -4.85 8.96 -14.02
C LEU A 127 -6.13 9.37 -13.27
N SER A 128 -7.13 8.49 -13.31
CA SER A 128 -8.34 8.61 -12.50
C SER A 128 -8.05 8.43 -11.01
N ASP A 129 -8.92 8.91 -10.13
CA ASP A 129 -8.74 8.74 -8.68
C ASP A 129 -8.68 7.26 -8.25
N GLU A 130 -9.39 6.39 -8.98
CA GLU A 130 -9.34 4.94 -8.74
C GLU A 130 -7.96 4.37 -9.12
N GLU A 131 -7.40 4.76 -10.27
CA GLU A 131 -6.06 4.37 -10.69
C GLU A 131 -4.98 4.92 -9.75
N ILE A 132 -5.11 6.18 -9.33
CA ILE A 132 -4.25 6.80 -8.34
C ILE A 132 -4.29 5.99 -7.04
N GLY A 133 -5.48 5.63 -6.55
CA GLY A 133 -5.62 4.81 -5.34
C GLY A 133 -4.95 3.43 -5.43
N LYS A 134 -4.91 2.83 -6.62
CA LYS A 134 -4.26 1.53 -6.87
C LYS A 134 -2.74 1.66 -7.01
N LEU A 135 -2.26 2.72 -7.65
CA LEU A 135 -0.85 2.93 -7.98
C LEU A 135 -0.07 3.62 -6.87
N LEU A 136 -0.75 4.31 -5.94
CA LEU A 136 -0.09 4.96 -4.82
C LEU A 136 0.79 3.96 -4.05
N PRO A 137 2.05 4.34 -3.76
CA PRO A 137 2.94 3.48 -3.03
C PRO A 137 2.40 3.24 -1.63
N VAL A 138 2.61 2.01 -1.16
CA VAL A 138 2.36 1.66 0.23
C VAL A 138 3.35 2.46 1.09
N PRO A 139 2.91 3.17 2.16
CA PRO A 139 3.84 3.76 3.11
C PRO A 139 4.80 2.67 3.57
N ARG A 140 6.10 2.88 3.42
CA ARG A 140 7.08 1.91 3.90
C ARG A 140 6.87 1.79 5.41
N SER A 141 6.39 0.64 5.88
CA SER A 141 6.57 0.33 7.30
C SER A 141 8.06 0.45 7.59
N PRO A 142 8.48 1.14 8.66
CA PRO A 142 9.88 1.18 9.03
C PRO A 142 10.33 -0.27 9.16
N GLY A 143 11.25 -0.68 8.27
CA GLY A 143 11.83 -2.01 8.30
C GLY A 143 12.40 -2.24 9.69
N LYS A 144 12.04 -3.36 10.31
CA LYS A 144 12.71 -3.82 11.53
C LYS A 144 14.19 -4.05 11.15
N SER A 145 15.07 -3.19 11.65
CA SER A 145 16.47 -3.56 11.90
C SER A 145 16.55 -4.60 13.01
#